data_AF-A0A293MGU5-F1
#
_entry.id   AF-A0A293MGU5-F1
#
_cell.length_a   1.000
_cell.length_b   1.000
_cell.length_c   1.000
_cell.angle_alpha   90.00
_cell.angle_beta   90.00
_cell.angle_gamma   90.00
#
_symmetry.space_group_name_H-M   'P 1'
#
loop_
_entity.id
_entity.type
_entity.pdbx_description
1 polymer ?
#
loop_
_entity_poly.entity_id
_entity_poly.type
_entity_poly.pdbx_seq_one_letter_code
_entity_poly.pdbx_strand_id
1 'polypeptide(L)'
;MNAADYYGLEELRKACMGFVQCCISVDTVCALLASAERYIQYKCTKSLVQKVLEFVDSHGNEVLSLGSFALLPEHVVRLILSREELVADELTKFQAAVHWSRRYCDTMPEAELREVMSNFLECIDFYKIPAGIIMREVHPLGVVPDNLIMNALAYQADPSSVDVNKISSPNRFRRSTIFRYDFFCHVGIQVPGCDGGLAASL
;
A
#
# COMPACT_ATOMS: atom_id res chain seq x y z
N MET A 1 -12.55 -15.00 -17.03
CA MET A 1 -12.81 -15.72 -15.77
C MET A 1 -14.27 -15.66 -15.33
N ASN A 2 -14.89 -14.48 -15.18
CA ASN A 2 -16.25 -14.36 -14.62
C ASN A 2 -17.34 -15.13 -15.40
N ALA A 3 -17.28 -15.15 -16.73
CA ALA A 3 -18.17 -15.98 -17.53
C ALA A 3 -17.93 -17.50 -17.32
N ALA A 4 -16.67 -17.93 -17.22
CA ALA A 4 -16.35 -19.34 -16.98
C ALA A 4 -16.87 -19.83 -15.62
N ASP A 5 -16.81 -18.97 -14.59
CA ASP A 5 -17.36 -19.25 -13.26
C ASP A 5 -18.90 -19.24 -13.29
N TYR A 6 -19.52 -18.29 -13.99
CA TYR A 6 -20.97 -18.21 -14.17
C TYR A 6 -21.57 -19.43 -14.90
N TYR A 7 -20.86 -19.96 -15.90
CA TYR A 7 -21.28 -21.14 -16.67
C TYR A 7 -20.76 -22.46 -16.10
N GLY A 8 -20.08 -22.46 -14.94
CA GLY A 8 -19.60 -23.69 -14.30
C GLY A 8 -18.52 -24.45 -15.09
N LEU A 9 -17.79 -23.77 -15.98
CA LEU A 9 -16.77 -24.37 -16.83
C LEU A 9 -15.44 -24.50 -16.07
N GLU A 10 -15.32 -25.57 -15.27
CA GLU A 10 -14.18 -25.74 -14.35
C GLU A 10 -12.81 -25.84 -15.03
N GLU A 11 -12.72 -26.50 -16.18
CA GLU A 11 -11.45 -26.61 -16.93
C GLU A 11 -11.03 -25.28 -17.55
N LEU A 12 -11.99 -24.49 -18.03
CA LEU A 12 -11.73 -23.12 -18.49
C LEU A 12 -11.34 -22.22 -17.31
N ARG A 13 -11.96 -22.39 -16.14
CA ARG A 13 -11.57 -21.67 -14.91
C ARG A 13 -10.13 -22.00 -14.51
N LYS A 14 -9.72 -23.28 -14.51
CA LYS A 14 -8.35 -23.71 -14.22
C LYS A 14 -7.34 -23.15 -15.22
N ALA A 15 -7.62 -23.25 -16.51
CA ALA A 15 -6.76 -22.70 -17.56
C ALA A 15 -6.62 -21.18 -17.43
N CYS A 16 -7.72 -20.45 -17.17
CA CYS A 16 -7.67 -19.01 -16.91
C CYS A 16 -6.88 -18.67 -15.64
N MET A 17 -6.99 -19.45 -14.56
CA MET A 17 -6.20 -19.22 -13.34
C MET A 17 -4.69 -19.39 -13.60
N GLY A 18 -4.31 -20.44 -14.35
CA GLY A 18 -2.91 -20.66 -14.73
C GLY A 18 -2.38 -19.53 -15.62
N PHE A 19 -3.15 -19.11 -16.62
CA PHE A 19 -2.78 -17.99 -17.49
C PHE A 19 -2.61 -16.68 -16.70
N VAL A 20 -3.54 -16.39 -15.78
CA VAL A 20 -3.49 -15.18 -14.97
C VAL A 20 -2.26 -15.15 -14.06
N GLN A 21 -1.80 -16.29 -13.53
CA GLN A 21 -0.53 -16.36 -12.79
C GLN A 21 0.69 -16.03 -13.67
N CYS A 22 0.68 -16.43 -14.95
CA CYS A 22 1.75 -16.09 -15.88
C CYS A 22 1.74 -14.61 -16.30
N CYS A 23 0.61 -13.92 -16.13
CA CYS A 23 0.48 -12.50 -16.50
C CYS A 23 0.92 -11.53 -15.40
N ILE A 24 1.20 -12.00 -14.17
CA ILE A 24 1.67 -11.14 -13.09
C ILE A 24 3.16 -10.87 -13.30
N SER A 25 3.47 -9.65 -13.73
CA SER A 25 4.83 -9.14 -13.86
C SER A 25 4.89 -7.72 -13.33
N VAL A 26 6.10 -7.21 -13.09
CA VAL A 26 6.34 -5.86 -12.56
C VAL A 26 5.59 -4.80 -13.37
N ASP A 27 5.59 -4.88 -14.70
CA ASP A 27 4.92 -3.90 -15.56
C ASP A 27 3.38 -4.01 -15.56
N THR A 28 2.83 -5.18 -15.25
CA THR A 28 1.38 -5.43 -15.36
C THR A 28 0.65 -5.26 -14.03
N VAL A 29 1.34 -5.33 -12.88
CA VAL A 29 0.67 -5.30 -11.56
C VAL A 29 -0.14 -4.03 -11.32
N CYS A 30 0.36 -2.86 -11.72
CA CYS A 30 -0.37 -1.60 -11.54
C CYS A 30 -1.68 -1.59 -12.35
N ALA A 31 -1.63 -2.08 -13.60
CA ALA A 31 -2.80 -2.16 -14.45
C ALA A 31 -3.81 -3.22 -13.94
N LEU A 32 -3.31 -4.35 -13.42
CA LEU A 32 -4.13 -5.39 -12.81
C LEU A 32 -4.85 -4.88 -11.56
N LEU A 33 -4.16 -4.15 -10.68
CA LEU A 33 -4.76 -3.58 -9.47
C LEU A 33 -5.80 -2.49 -9.81
N ALA A 34 -5.48 -1.58 -10.74
CA ALA A 34 -6.40 -0.54 -11.18
C ALA A 34 -7.66 -1.10 -11.86
N SER A 35 -7.55 -2.20 -12.58
CA SER A 35 -8.70 -2.83 -13.26
C SER A 35 -9.52 -3.72 -12.33
N ALA A 36 -8.90 -4.35 -11.32
CA ALA A 36 -9.57 -5.24 -10.38
C ALA A 36 -10.63 -4.53 -9.53
N GLU A 37 -10.47 -3.23 -9.26
CA GLU A 37 -11.43 -2.41 -8.50
C GLU A 37 -12.85 -2.50 -9.07
N ARG A 38 -12.99 -2.51 -10.40
CA ARG A 38 -14.29 -2.57 -11.10
C ARG A 38 -14.98 -3.93 -11.03
N TYR A 39 -14.28 -4.99 -10.61
CA TYR A 39 -14.76 -6.38 -10.66
C TYR A 39 -14.65 -7.09 -9.32
N ILE A 40 -14.57 -6.32 -8.23
CA ILE A 40 -14.20 -6.83 -6.91
C ILE A 40 -15.25 -7.72 -6.25
N GLN A 41 -16.51 -7.60 -6.71
CA GLN A 41 -17.63 -8.44 -6.30
C GLN A 41 -17.50 -9.93 -6.72
N TYR A 42 -16.64 -10.25 -7.67
CA TYR A 42 -16.48 -11.62 -8.18
C TYR A 42 -15.44 -12.41 -7.36
N LYS A 43 -15.80 -13.63 -6.93
CA LYS A 43 -14.94 -14.52 -6.12
C LYS A 43 -13.57 -14.80 -6.77
N CYS A 44 -13.53 -14.91 -8.10
CA CYS A 44 -12.29 -15.11 -8.85
C CYS A 44 -11.36 -13.87 -8.85
N THR A 45 -11.91 -12.65 -8.83
CA THR A 45 -11.12 -11.40 -8.78
C THR A 45 -10.42 -11.27 -7.42
N LYS A 46 -11.10 -11.69 -6.35
CA LYS A 46 -10.59 -11.67 -4.98
C LYS A 46 -9.27 -12.42 -4.82
N SER A 47 -9.23 -13.67 -5.29
CA SER A 47 -8.02 -14.50 -5.25
C SER A 47 -6.92 -13.97 -6.16
N LEU A 48 -7.29 -13.31 -7.27
CA LEU A 48 -6.32 -12.63 -8.12
C LEU A 48 -5.66 -11.44 -7.43
N VAL A 49 -6.45 -10.53 -6.85
CA VAL A 49 -5.93 -9.35 -6.13
C VAL A 49 -4.99 -9.79 -5.01
N GLN A 50 -5.35 -10.83 -4.26
CA GLN A 50 -4.47 -11.37 -3.23
C GLN A 50 -3.11 -11.82 -3.80
N LYS A 51 -3.10 -12.60 -4.89
CA LYS A 51 -1.86 -13.05 -5.54
C LYS A 51 -1.03 -11.89 -6.11
N VAL A 52 -1.68 -10.86 -6.65
CA VAL A 52 -0.98 -9.67 -7.14
C VAL A 52 -0.34 -8.91 -5.99
N LEU A 53 -1.04 -8.76 -4.85
CA LEU A 53 -0.48 -8.10 -3.68
C LEU A 53 0.68 -8.90 -3.08
N GLU A 54 0.60 -10.23 -3.01
CA GLU A 54 1.71 -11.10 -2.59
C GLU A 54 2.93 -10.95 -3.53
N PHE A 55 2.71 -10.79 -4.84
CA PHE A 55 3.78 -10.51 -5.79
C PHE A 55 4.40 -9.12 -5.55
N VAL A 56 3.58 -8.10 -5.33
CA VAL A 56 4.02 -6.72 -5.02
C VAL A 56 4.84 -6.70 -3.73
N ASP A 57 4.44 -7.49 -2.72
CA ASP A 57 5.18 -7.58 -1.47
C ASP A 57 6.62 -8.06 -1.68
N SER A 58 6.83 -9.01 -2.59
CA SER A 58 8.16 -9.56 -2.88
C SER A 58 8.99 -8.67 -3.82
N HIS A 59 8.37 -7.79 -4.60
CA HIS A 59 9.01 -6.93 -5.61
C HIS A 59 8.76 -5.44 -5.33
N GLY A 60 8.62 -5.07 -4.06
CA GLY A 60 8.11 -3.76 -3.65
C GLY A 60 8.92 -2.59 -4.24
N ASN A 61 10.25 -2.67 -4.16
CA ASN A 61 11.12 -1.63 -4.69
C ASN A 61 10.95 -1.41 -6.21
N GLU A 62 10.85 -2.48 -6.99
CA GLU A 62 10.69 -2.40 -8.45
C GLU A 62 9.33 -1.80 -8.80
N VAL A 63 8.26 -2.28 -8.16
CA VAL A 63 6.89 -1.82 -8.42
C VAL A 63 6.68 -0.36 -7.99
N LEU A 64 7.16 0.04 -6.82
CA LEU A 64 7.04 1.40 -6.31
C LEU A 64 7.80 2.42 -7.16
N SER A 65 8.84 1.99 -7.87
CA SER A 65 9.64 2.84 -8.75
C SER A 65 9.01 3.05 -10.13
N LEU A 66 7.94 2.33 -10.47
CA LEU A 66 7.26 2.47 -11.76
C LEU A 66 6.45 3.76 -11.83
N GLY A 67 6.53 4.46 -12.97
CA GLY A 67 5.64 5.60 -13.24
C GLY A 67 4.15 5.21 -13.27
N SER A 68 3.82 3.95 -13.60
CA SER A 68 2.45 3.44 -13.53
C SER A 68 1.89 3.36 -12.11
N PHE A 69 2.75 3.33 -11.09
CA PHE A 69 2.31 3.36 -9.70
C PHE A 69 1.60 4.68 -9.35
N ALA A 70 2.07 5.81 -9.90
CA ALA A 70 1.42 7.12 -9.74
C ALA A 70 0.01 7.19 -10.39
N LEU A 71 -0.34 6.21 -11.24
CA LEU A 71 -1.66 6.13 -11.87
C LEU A 71 -2.70 5.40 -11.02
N LEU A 72 -2.27 4.72 -9.95
CA LEU A 72 -3.17 3.99 -9.06
C LEU A 72 -4.09 4.95 -8.28
N PRO A 73 -5.30 4.51 -7.91
CA PRO A 73 -6.14 5.26 -6.98
C PRO A 73 -5.49 5.42 -5.60
N GLU A 74 -5.82 6.50 -4.90
CA GLU A 74 -5.27 6.84 -3.57
C GLU A 74 -5.40 5.68 -2.57
N HIS A 75 -6.58 5.06 -2.51
CA HIS A 75 -6.85 3.97 -1.59
C HIS A 75 -6.00 2.72 -1.88
N VAL A 76 -5.66 2.46 -3.15
CA VAL A 76 -4.78 1.35 -3.55
C VAL A 76 -3.34 1.64 -3.15
N VAL A 77 -2.86 2.87 -3.37
CA VAL A 77 -1.52 3.27 -2.96
C VAL A 77 -1.35 3.19 -1.45
N ARG A 78 -2.32 3.70 -0.70
CA ARG A 78 -2.35 3.58 0.76
C ARG A 78 -2.38 2.11 1.19
N LEU A 79 -3.17 1.26 0.52
CA LEU A 79 -3.22 -0.18 0.80
C LEU A 79 -1.84 -0.80 0.66
N ILE A 80 -1.13 -0.56 -0.45
CA ILE A 80 0.19 -1.15 -0.71
C ILE A 80 1.21 -0.67 0.32
N LEU A 81 1.33 0.65 0.52
CA LEU A 81 2.32 1.23 1.44
C LEU A 81 2.11 0.84 2.91
N SER A 82 0.86 0.58 3.30
CA SER A 82 0.50 0.18 4.67
C SER A 82 0.82 -1.28 5.00
N ARG A 83 1.17 -2.11 3.99
CA ARG A 83 1.45 -3.55 4.20
C ARG A 83 2.74 -3.75 5.00
N GLU A 84 2.72 -4.76 5.85
CA GLU A 84 3.87 -5.13 6.68
C GLU A 84 4.78 -6.10 5.94
N GLU A 85 4.19 -6.91 5.07
CA GLU A 85 4.88 -7.90 4.25
C GLU A 85 5.61 -7.27 3.06
N LEU A 86 5.39 -5.98 2.79
CA LEU A 86 6.00 -5.26 1.67
C LEU A 86 7.51 -5.07 1.86
N VAL A 87 8.28 -5.78 1.03
CA VAL A 87 9.74 -5.68 0.95
C VAL A 87 10.12 -4.49 0.06
N ALA A 88 10.24 -3.32 0.68
CA ALA A 88 10.70 -2.10 0.03
C ALA A 88 11.46 -1.20 1.02
N ASP A 89 12.44 -0.47 0.50
CA ASP A 89 13.16 0.53 1.28
C ASP A 89 12.23 1.68 1.65
N GLU A 90 12.38 2.21 2.87
CA GLU A 90 11.56 3.34 3.34
C GLU A 90 11.78 4.60 2.48
N LEU A 91 12.97 4.75 1.89
CA LEU A 91 13.24 5.80 0.91
C LEU A 91 12.39 5.61 -0.36
N THR A 92 12.30 4.39 -0.88
CA THR A 92 11.49 4.08 -2.07
C THR A 92 10.01 4.33 -1.79
N LYS A 93 9.52 3.94 -0.61
CA LYS A 93 8.14 4.25 -0.16
C LYS A 93 7.88 5.76 -0.13
N PHE A 94 8.82 6.53 0.42
CA PHE A 94 8.74 7.98 0.44
C PHE A 94 8.72 8.59 -0.96
N GLN A 95 9.64 8.18 -1.84
CA GLN A 95 9.72 8.66 -3.21
C GLN A 95 8.46 8.33 -4.00
N ALA A 96 7.92 7.11 -3.87
CA ALA A 96 6.68 6.70 -4.51
C ALA A 96 5.48 7.51 -4.02
N ALA A 97 5.37 7.76 -2.70
CA ALA A 97 4.31 8.59 -2.12
C ALA A 97 4.39 10.06 -2.59
N VAL A 98 5.59 10.64 -2.67
CA VAL A 98 5.80 11.99 -3.20
C VAL A 98 5.45 12.05 -4.69
N HIS A 99 5.90 11.06 -5.47
CA HIS A 99 5.62 11.00 -6.91
C HIS A 99 4.11 10.89 -7.19
N TRP A 100 3.41 10.03 -6.46
CA TRP A 100 1.96 9.92 -6.54
C TRP A 100 1.27 11.23 -6.13
N SER A 101 1.68 11.83 -5.00
CA SER A 101 1.07 13.06 -4.48
C SER A 101 1.23 14.24 -5.44
N ARG A 102 2.41 14.39 -6.07
CA ARG A 102 2.65 15.42 -7.10
C ARG A 102 1.69 15.27 -8.27
N ARG A 103 1.57 14.05 -8.79
CA ARG A 103 0.65 13.77 -9.90
C ARG A 103 -0.81 14.03 -9.53
N TYR A 104 -1.19 13.74 -8.27
CA TYR A 104 -2.53 14.05 -7.78
C TYR A 104 -2.78 15.57 -7.77
N CYS A 105 -1.84 16.36 -7.26
CA CYS A 105 -1.89 17.83 -7.31
C CYS A 105 -1.93 18.38 -8.75
N ASP A 106 -1.22 17.75 -9.70
CA ASP A 106 -1.31 18.13 -11.12
C ASP A 106 -2.72 17.93 -11.69
N THR A 107 -3.46 16.97 -11.16
CA THR A 107 -4.84 16.66 -11.56
C THR A 107 -5.87 17.49 -10.78
N MET A 108 -5.54 17.88 -9.54
CA MET A 108 -6.36 18.70 -8.64
C MET A 108 -5.54 19.88 -8.12
N PRO A 109 -5.53 21.03 -8.82
CA PRO A 109 -4.67 22.16 -8.50
C PRO A 109 -5.01 22.87 -7.18
N GLU A 110 -6.16 22.58 -6.58
CA GLU A 110 -6.55 23.07 -5.25
C GLU A 110 -5.91 22.24 -4.10
N ALA A 111 -5.37 21.06 -4.40
CA ALA A 111 -4.80 20.17 -3.38
C ALA A 111 -3.34 20.55 -3.07
N GLU A 112 -3.07 20.83 -1.81
CA GLU A 112 -1.71 21.10 -1.31
C GLU A 112 -0.90 19.80 -1.16
N LEU A 113 0.32 19.78 -1.71
CA LEU A 113 1.19 18.60 -1.68
C LEU A 113 1.42 18.06 -0.27
N ARG A 114 1.56 18.97 0.71
CA ARG A 114 1.76 18.63 2.13
C ARG A 114 0.55 17.91 2.72
N GLU A 115 -0.67 18.34 2.37
CA GLU A 115 -1.90 17.72 2.86
C GLU A 115 -2.10 16.33 2.25
N VAL A 116 -1.89 16.21 0.94
CA VAL A 116 -1.96 14.92 0.23
C VAL A 116 -0.92 13.94 0.78
N MET A 117 0.32 14.40 0.96
CA MET A 117 1.42 13.59 1.49
C MET A 117 1.18 13.13 2.93
N SER A 118 0.47 13.93 3.74
CA SER A 118 0.16 13.60 5.14
C SER A 118 -0.57 12.27 5.28
N ASN A 119 -1.31 11.86 4.24
CA ASN A 119 -2.00 10.57 4.18
C ASN A 119 -1.09 9.33 4.12
N PHE A 120 0.19 9.52 3.79
CA PHE A 120 1.16 8.44 3.60
C PHE A 120 2.31 8.47 4.62
N LEU A 121 2.48 9.57 5.36
CA LEU A 121 3.58 9.71 6.34
C LEU A 121 3.57 8.61 7.40
N GLU A 122 2.39 8.16 7.82
CA GLU A 122 2.24 7.07 8.80
C GLU A 122 2.65 5.69 8.26
N CYS A 123 2.80 5.55 6.94
CA CYS A 123 3.21 4.31 6.28
C CYS A 123 4.74 4.19 6.16
N ILE A 124 5.48 5.25 6.50
CA ILE A 124 6.92 5.37 6.25
C ILE A 124 7.67 5.49 7.57
N ASP A 125 8.59 4.57 7.80
CA ASP A 125 9.47 4.57 8.97
C ASP A 125 10.70 5.47 8.69
N PHE A 126 10.54 6.79 8.86
CA PHE A 126 11.61 7.77 8.56
C PHE A 126 12.94 7.49 9.27
N TYR A 127 12.91 6.90 10.47
CA TYR A 127 14.13 6.55 11.21
C TYR A 127 14.98 5.48 10.52
N LYS A 128 14.45 4.72 9.56
CA LYS A 128 15.21 3.77 8.74
C LYS A 128 15.83 4.41 7.49
N ILE A 129 15.44 5.64 7.14
CA ILE A 129 16.05 6.38 6.02
C ILE A 129 17.35 7.03 6.52
N PRO A 130 18.49 6.93 5.81
CA PRO A 130 19.74 7.52 6.28
C PRO A 130 19.63 9.04 6.53
N ALA A 131 20.12 9.54 7.68
CA ALA A 131 20.09 10.96 8.06
C ALA A 131 20.55 11.92 6.94
N GLY A 132 21.61 11.55 6.21
CA GLY A 132 22.13 12.34 5.10
C GLY A 132 21.12 12.54 3.97
N ILE A 133 20.28 11.53 3.70
CA ILE A 133 19.20 11.59 2.71
C ILE A 133 18.01 12.37 3.27
N ILE A 134 17.66 12.17 4.54
CA ILE A 134 16.60 12.94 5.20
C ILE A 134 16.88 14.44 5.07
N MET A 135 18.09 14.90 5.41
CA MET A 135 18.41 16.33 5.38
C MET A 135 18.56 16.90 3.97
N ARG A 136 19.04 16.09 3.01
CA ARG A 136 19.31 16.56 1.64
C ARG A 136 18.11 16.46 0.70
N GLU A 137 17.23 15.49 0.91
CA GLU A 137 16.13 15.17 -0.01
C GLU A 137 14.76 15.30 0.64
N VAL A 138 14.58 14.84 1.89
CA VAL A 138 13.26 14.81 2.55
C VAL A 138 12.89 16.19 3.14
N HIS A 139 13.78 16.79 3.92
CA HIS A 139 13.57 18.06 4.61
C HIS A 139 13.30 19.23 3.64
N PRO A 140 14.08 19.42 2.55
CA PRO A 140 13.87 20.56 1.65
C PRO A 140 12.53 20.55 0.91
N LEU A 141 11.83 19.40 0.86
CA LEU A 141 10.53 19.29 0.23
C LEU A 141 9.40 19.94 1.06
N GLY A 142 9.60 20.15 2.36
CA GLY A 142 8.60 20.77 3.25
C GLY A 142 7.29 19.97 3.40
N VAL A 143 7.26 18.72 2.93
CA VAL A 143 6.09 17.83 2.97
C VAL A 143 6.01 17.02 4.27
N VAL A 144 7.14 16.84 4.96
CA VAL A 144 7.23 16.11 6.24
C VAL A 144 7.36 17.15 7.36
N PRO A 145 6.51 17.11 8.39
CA PRO A 145 6.64 17.96 9.58
C PRO A 145 8.00 17.82 10.28
N ASP A 146 8.56 18.95 10.71
CA ASP A 146 9.90 18.99 11.32
C ASP A 146 10.01 18.12 12.58
N ASN A 147 8.93 17.97 13.35
CA ASN A 147 8.91 17.11 14.53
C ASN A 147 9.12 15.63 14.18
N LEU A 148 8.61 15.15 13.03
CA LEU A 148 8.86 13.77 12.58
C LEU A 148 10.31 13.59 12.14
N ILE A 149 10.87 14.57 11.44
CA ILE A 149 12.28 14.57 11.02
C ILE A 149 13.19 14.58 12.25
N MET A 150 12.94 15.47 13.21
CA MET A 150 13.71 15.55 14.46
C MET A 150 13.63 14.24 15.27
N ASN A 151 12.45 13.65 15.40
CA ASN A 151 12.29 12.38 16.11
C ASN A 151 13.03 11.23 15.42
N ALA A 152 12.99 11.18 14.07
CA ALA A 152 13.72 10.17 13.30
C ALA A 152 15.24 10.31 13.46
N LEU A 153 15.76 11.53 13.43
CA LEU A 153 17.19 11.81 13.62
C LEU A 153 17.63 11.55 15.06
N ALA A 154 16.81 11.91 16.05
CA ALA A 154 17.07 11.60 17.46
C ALA A 154 17.17 10.09 17.68
N TYR A 155 16.25 9.31 17.10
CA TYR A 155 16.31 7.84 17.13
C TYR A 155 17.60 7.28 16.53
N GLN A 156 18.07 7.85 15.42
CA GLN A 156 19.30 7.42 14.77
C GLN A 156 20.55 7.77 15.58
N ALA A 157 20.54 8.89 16.30
CA ALA A 157 21.65 9.32 17.15
C ALA A 157 21.70 8.53 18.47
N ASP A 158 20.55 8.28 19.09
CA ASP A 158 20.41 7.49 20.31
C ASP A 158 19.00 6.86 20.40
N PRO A 159 18.87 5.54 20.21
CA PRO A 159 17.58 4.85 20.30
C PRO A 159 16.93 4.90 21.69
N SER A 160 17.68 5.21 22.76
CA SER A 160 17.14 5.34 24.12
C SER A 160 16.49 6.70 24.40
N SER A 161 16.72 7.67 23.52
CA SER A 161 16.24 9.05 23.68
C SER A 161 14.76 9.25 23.31
N VAL A 162 14.14 8.26 22.66
CA VAL A 162 12.80 8.38 22.07
C VAL A 162 12.03 7.05 22.10
N ASP A 163 10.73 7.10 22.43
CA ASP A 163 9.87 5.92 22.45
C ASP A 163 9.54 5.44 21.01
N VAL A 164 9.99 4.26 20.62
CA VAL A 164 9.69 3.65 19.29
C VAL A 164 8.18 3.59 19.01
N ASN A 165 7.37 3.33 20.04
CA ASN A 165 5.90 3.28 19.95
C ASN A 165 5.25 4.66 19.72
N LYS A 166 6.00 5.76 19.85
CA LYS A 166 5.55 7.11 19.45
C LYS A 166 6.08 7.51 18.07
N ILE A 167 7.12 6.85 17.58
CA ILE A 167 7.78 7.11 16.28
C ILE A 167 7.14 6.27 15.18
N SER A 168 6.98 4.98 15.45
CA SER A 168 6.16 4.06 14.65
C SER A 168 4.73 4.21 15.16
N SER A 169 3.88 4.93 14.43
CA SER A 169 2.52 5.20 14.86
C SER A 169 1.79 3.90 15.25
N PRO A 170 1.23 3.77 16.46
CA PRO A 170 0.41 2.62 16.86
C PRO A 170 -0.90 2.54 16.04
N ASN A 171 -1.21 3.62 15.32
CA ASN A 171 -2.26 3.67 14.31
C ASN A 171 -1.97 2.89 13.03
N ARG A 172 -0.71 2.50 12.75
CA ARG A 172 -0.41 1.59 11.63
C ARG A 172 -1.21 0.31 11.78
N PHE A 173 -1.19 -0.31 12.95
CA PHE A 173 -1.98 -1.50 13.21
C PHE A 173 -3.49 -1.27 13.11
N ARG A 174 -4.02 -0.20 13.72
CA ARG A 174 -5.48 0.05 13.75
C ARG A 174 -6.06 0.51 12.41
N ARG A 175 -5.35 1.33 11.62
CA ARG A 175 -5.81 1.77 10.30
C ARG A 175 -5.54 0.72 9.22
N SER A 176 -4.41 0.01 9.26
CA SER A 176 -4.20 -1.14 8.38
C SER A 176 -5.23 -2.23 8.62
N THR A 177 -5.66 -2.46 9.87
CA THR A 177 -6.81 -3.35 10.14
C THR A 177 -8.12 -2.74 9.68
N ILE A 178 -8.46 -1.47 9.97
CA ILE A 178 -9.72 -0.86 9.52
C ILE A 178 -9.84 -0.84 7.99
N PHE A 179 -8.77 -0.54 7.24
CA PHE A 179 -8.79 -0.59 5.77
C PHE A 179 -8.62 -2.01 5.20
N ARG A 180 -7.91 -2.92 5.89
CA ARG A 180 -8.01 -4.37 5.62
C ARG A 180 -9.47 -4.78 5.79
N TYR A 181 -10.20 -4.33 6.81
CA TYR A 181 -11.60 -4.66 6.99
C TYR A 181 -12.50 -3.93 5.99
N ASP A 182 -12.35 -2.64 5.68
CA ASP A 182 -13.22 -1.99 4.69
C ASP A 182 -13.00 -2.54 3.28
N PHE A 183 -11.76 -2.70 2.84
CA PHE A 183 -11.48 -3.35 1.56
C PHE A 183 -11.84 -4.85 1.64
N PHE A 184 -11.36 -5.64 2.60
CA PHE A 184 -11.69 -7.08 2.64
C PHE A 184 -13.13 -7.41 3.04
N CYS A 185 -13.89 -6.53 3.72
CA CYS A 185 -15.33 -6.68 3.97
C CYS A 185 -16.13 -6.28 2.72
N HIS A 186 -15.77 -5.20 2.03
CA HIS A 186 -16.37 -4.87 0.72
C HIS A 186 -16.02 -5.94 -0.34
N VAL A 187 -14.89 -6.62 -0.14
CA VAL A 187 -14.32 -7.63 -1.02
C VAL A 187 -14.51 -9.05 -0.44
N GLY A 188 -15.25 -9.29 0.63
CA GLY A 188 -15.46 -10.59 1.29
C GLY A 188 -14.32 -11.63 1.17
N ILE A 189 -13.08 -11.26 1.50
CA ILE A 189 -11.91 -12.17 1.55
C ILE A 189 -11.63 -12.49 3.02
N GLN A 190 -11.52 -13.77 3.37
CA GLN A 190 -11.18 -14.20 4.73
C GLN A 190 -9.74 -13.77 5.04
N VAL A 191 -9.55 -12.94 6.07
CA VAL A 191 -8.21 -12.56 6.56
C VAL A 191 -7.63 -13.76 7.34
N PRO A 192 -6.49 -14.34 6.94
CA PRO A 192 -5.87 -15.41 7.72
C PRO A 192 -5.32 -14.81 9.03
N GLY A 193 -5.89 -15.21 10.17
CA GLY A 193 -5.49 -14.73 11.50
C GLY A 193 -6.63 -14.22 12.39
N CYS A 194 -7.86 -14.13 11.89
CA CYS A 194 -9.05 -13.94 12.73
C CYS A 194 -9.70 -15.28 13.05
N ASP A 195 -9.13 -16.02 14.00
CA ASP A 195 -9.94 -17.01 14.72
C ASP A 195 -10.97 -16.27 15.58
N GLY A 196 -12.17 -16.83 15.60
CA GLY A 196 -13.41 -16.10 15.82
C GLY A 196 -13.58 -15.49 17.20
N GLY A 197 -14.36 -14.41 17.22
CA GLY A 197 -14.99 -13.88 18.42
C GLY A 197 -14.97 -12.36 18.47
N LEU A 198 -16.03 -11.71 17.99
CA LEU A 198 -17.09 -11.25 18.87
C LEU A 198 -18.26 -10.62 18.10
N ALA A 199 -19.44 -11.14 18.43
CA ALA A 199 -20.71 -10.43 18.56
C ALA A 199 -21.27 -9.66 17.35
N ALA A 200 -22.09 -10.39 16.59
CA ALA A 200 -23.41 -9.85 16.28
C ALA A 200 -24.14 -9.53 17.59
N SER A 201 -24.54 -8.28 17.78
CA SER A 201 -25.70 -7.89 18.58
C SER A 201 -26.26 -6.61 18.01
N LEU A 202 -27.59 -6.63 17.91
CA LEU A 202 -28.52 -5.61 17.44
C LEU A 202 -28.28 -4.22 18.04
#